data_AF-A0A2A3JWY5-F1
#
_entry.id   AF-A0A2A3JWY5-F1
#
_cell.length_a   1.000
_cell.length_b   1.000
_cell.length_c   1.000
_cell.angle_alpha   90.00
_cell.angle_beta   90.00
_cell.angle_gamma   90.00
#
_symmetry.space_group_name_H-M   'P 1'
#
loop_
_entity.id
_entity.type
_entity.pdbx_description
1 polymer ?
#
loop_
_entity_poly.entity_id
_entity_poly.type
_entity_poly.pdbx_seq_one_letter_code
_entity_poly.pdbx_strand_id
1 'polypeptide(L)'
;MKTHEYKVIPAPTKGEKAKAAKGPEGRFAVSMSRLLNEMAEQGWEYIRADILPSEERSGLTSTQTVWRTLLVFRRPVPQAAAVTPFRHEPVVAPVAPPPVPPLRAEPEVTAPERVSPDSVPEEASPDGPAKSDADKVI
;
A
#
# COMPACT_ATOMS: atom_id res chain seq x y z
N MET A 1 -6.29 -14.16 -27.02
CA MET A 1 -4.88 -14.20 -26.55
C MET A 1 -4.58 -12.85 -25.89
N LYS A 2 -3.95 -12.79 -24.72
CA LYS A 2 -3.64 -11.50 -24.09
C LYS A 2 -2.41 -10.87 -24.76
N THR A 3 -2.62 -9.79 -25.50
CA THR A 3 -1.55 -8.99 -26.11
C THR A 3 -1.00 -7.98 -25.11
N HIS A 4 0.31 -7.77 -25.10
CA HIS A 4 0.99 -6.82 -24.22
C HIS A 4 1.77 -5.80 -25.04
N GLU A 5 1.75 -4.57 -24.58
CA GLU A 5 2.67 -3.52 -25.00
C GLU A 5 3.92 -3.57 -24.11
N TYR A 6 5.10 -3.32 -24.68
CA TYR A 6 6.36 -3.30 -23.95
C TYR A 6 7.00 -1.93 -24.05
N LYS A 7 7.58 -1.47 -22.94
CA LYS A 7 8.37 -0.25 -22.86
C LYS A 7 9.71 -0.55 -22.21
N VAL A 8 10.79 -0.09 -22.85
CA VAL A 8 12.16 -0.27 -22.38
C VAL A 8 12.79 1.10 -22.20
N ILE A 9 13.33 1.36 -21.02
CA ILE A 9 13.94 2.65 -20.67
C ILE A 9 15.30 2.43 -20.00
N PRO A 10 16.27 3.35 -20.13
CA PRO A 10 17.52 3.22 -19.41
C PRO A 10 17.29 3.28 -17.90
N ALA A 11 18.01 2.44 -17.15
CA ALA A 11 17.98 2.51 -15.69
C ALA A 11 18.58 3.84 -15.20
N PRO A 12 18.05 4.43 -14.11
CA PRO A 12 18.67 5.58 -13.48
C PRO A 12 20.12 5.25 -13.10
N THR A 13 21.05 6.13 -13.44
CA THR A 13 22.48 5.98 -13.08
C THR A 13 22.89 6.90 -11.93
N LYS A 14 22.01 7.81 -11.53
CA LYS A 14 22.24 8.79 -10.46
C LYS A 14 21.11 8.75 -9.45
N GLY A 15 21.47 8.94 -8.19
CA GLY A 15 20.51 9.10 -7.10
C GLY A 15 19.95 10.52 -7.05
N GLU A 16 18.69 10.62 -6.64
CA GLU A 16 18.01 11.90 -6.41
C GLU A 16 18.11 12.29 -4.93
N LYS A 17 18.28 13.59 -4.64
CA LYS A 17 18.26 14.08 -3.26
C LYS A 17 16.82 14.14 -2.77
N ALA A 18 16.53 13.48 -1.65
CA ALA A 18 15.26 13.61 -0.95
C ALA A 18 15.50 13.74 0.55
N LYS A 19 14.53 14.32 1.27
CA LYS A 19 14.64 14.60 2.72
C LYS A 19 14.95 13.35 3.55
N ALA A 20 14.40 12.19 3.14
CA ALA A 20 14.60 10.91 3.83
C ALA A 20 15.84 10.12 3.34
N ALA A 21 16.47 10.52 2.22
CA ALA A 21 17.57 9.78 1.62
C ALA A 21 18.91 10.10 2.29
N LYS A 22 19.40 9.19 3.11
CA LYS A 22 20.76 9.25 3.68
C LYS A 22 21.76 8.55 2.77
N GLY A 23 22.88 9.21 2.49
CA GLY A 23 23.99 8.67 1.69
C GLY A 23 23.67 8.45 0.20
N PRO A 24 24.65 7.93 -0.57
CA PRO A 24 24.48 7.65 -2.01
C PRO A 24 23.45 6.56 -2.30
N GLU A 25 23.43 5.49 -1.50
CA GLU A 25 22.50 4.37 -1.66
C GLU A 25 21.04 4.81 -1.50
N GLY A 26 20.72 5.57 -0.44
CA GLY A 26 19.37 6.08 -0.23
C GLY A 26 18.89 6.99 -1.37
N ARG A 27 19.79 7.79 -1.94
CA ARG A 27 19.46 8.65 -3.09
C ARG A 27 19.16 7.82 -4.34
N PHE A 28 19.91 6.73 -4.55
CA PHE A 28 19.68 5.80 -5.64
C PHE A 28 18.36 5.03 -5.48
N ALA A 29 18.08 4.55 -4.27
CA ALA A 29 16.80 3.89 -3.97
C ALA A 29 15.60 4.83 -4.21
N VAL A 30 15.73 6.12 -3.87
CA VAL A 30 14.70 7.12 -4.16
C VAL A 30 14.50 7.32 -5.65
N SER A 31 15.57 7.48 -6.44
CA SER A 31 15.41 7.68 -7.89
C SER A 31 14.82 6.45 -8.57
N MET A 32 15.21 5.25 -8.16
CA MET A 32 14.61 4.00 -8.64
C MET A 32 13.13 3.90 -8.26
N SER A 33 12.80 4.13 -6.98
CA SER A 33 11.42 4.05 -6.48
C SER A 33 10.51 5.05 -7.19
N ARG A 34 10.98 6.28 -7.40
CA ARG A 34 10.25 7.31 -8.16
C ARG A 34 9.93 6.83 -9.57
N LEU A 35 10.92 6.32 -10.30
CA LEU A 35 10.72 5.86 -11.66
C LEU A 35 9.74 4.68 -11.73
N LEU A 36 9.86 3.72 -10.81
CA LEU A 36 8.96 2.57 -10.76
C LEU A 36 7.51 2.99 -10.46
N ASN A 37 7.33 3.92 -9.52
CA ASN A 37 6.01 4.45 -9.20
C ASN A 37 5.41 5.25 -10.36
N GLU A 38 6.20 6.11 -11.02
CA GLU A 38 5.75 6.87 -12.19
C GLU A 38 5.30 5.94 -13.34
N MET A 39 6.04 4.85 -13.55
CA MET A 39 5.68 3.83 -14.55
C MET A 39 4.41 3.08 -14.13
N ALA A 40 4.28 2.71 -12.86
CA ALA A 40 3.09 2.06 -12.33
C ALA A 40 1.83 2.95 -12.44
N GLU A 41 1.96 4.25 -12.16
CA GLU A 41 0.89 5.25 -12.34
C GLU A 41 0.40 5.32 -13.80
N GLN A 42 1.30 5.13 -14.77
CA GLN A 42 0.98 5.05 -16.20
C GLN A 42 0.43 3.67 -16.62
N GLY A 43 0.26 2.75 -15.68
CA GLY A 43 -0.23 1.39 -15.90
C GLY A 43 0.82 0.41 -16.42
N TRP A 44 2.11 0.74 -16.31
CA TRP A 44 3.20 -0.16 -16.69
C TRP A 44 3.62 -1.05 -15.52
N GLU A 45 3.73 -2.35 -15.77
CA GLU A 45 4.23 -3.36 -14.84
C GLU A 45 5.73 -3.58 -15.08
N TYR A 46 6.54 -3.48 -14.03
CA TYR A 46 7.96 -3.78 -14.09
C TYR A 46 8.20 -5.29 -14.24
N ILE A 47 9.10 -5.68 -15.15
CA ILE A 47 9.41 -7.09 -15.42
C ILE A 47 10.83 -7.44 -14.97
N ARG A 48 11.82 -6.69 -15.47
CA ARG A 48 13.23 -6.98 -15.20
C ARG A 48 14.15 -5.82 -15.60
N ALA A 49 15.40 -5.94 -15.17
CA ALA A 49 16.52 -5.15 -15.68
C ALA A 49 17.41 -6.04 -16.54
N ASP A 50 17.75 -5.57 -17.74
CA ASP A 50 18.66 -6.25 -18.68
C ASP A 50 19.94 -5.41 -18.86
N ILE A 51 21.09 -6.06 -18.98
CA ILE A 51 22.36 -5.39 -19.27
C ILE A 51 22.79 -5.78 -20.67
N LEU A 52 22.82 -4.80 -21.59
CA LEU A 52 23.07 -5.04 -23.02
C LEU A 52 24.23 -4.16 -23.52
N PRO A 53 25.02 -4.65 -24.50
CA PRO A 53 26.00 -3.82 -25.19
C PRO A 53 25.30 -2.82 -26.14
N SER A 54 25.78 -1.58 -26.14
CA SER A 54 25.36 -0.47 -27.01
C SER A 54 26.58 -0.01 -27.81
N GLU A 55 26.49 0.03 -29.14
CA GLU A 55 27.57 0.56 -29.98
C GLU A 55 27.38 2.06 -30.17
N GLU A 56 28.36 2.85 -29.72
CA GLU A 56 28.30 4.31 -29.74
C GLU A 56 29.54 4.89 -30.40
N ARG A 57 29.37 5.99 -31.14
CA ARG A 57 30.51 6.67 -31.76
C ARG A 57 31.43 7.23 -30.67
N SER A 58 32.71 6.91 -30.79
CA SER A 58 33.78 7.43 -29.95
C SER A 58 34.77 8.23 -30.80
N GLY A 59 34.82 9.54 -30.59
CA GLY A 59 35.67 10.44 -31.37
C GLY A 59 35.27 10.56 -32.86
N LEU A 60 36.23 10.87 -33.72
CA LEU A 60 35.95 11.21 -35.12
C LEU A 60 35.69 9.97 -36.01
N THR A 61 36.30 8.82 -35.73
CA THR A 61 36.23 7.63 -36.60
C THR A 61 36.05 6.29 -35.88
N SER A 62 36.01 6.28 -34.54
CA SER A 62 35.91 5.02 -33.77
C SER A 62 34.49 4.78 -33.26
N THR A 63 34.19 3.52 -32.97
CA THR A 63 32.98 3.07 -32.26
C THR A 63 33.43 2.35 -31.00
N GLN A 64 32.70 2.56 -29.89
CA GLN A 64 32.93 1.92 -28.61
C GLN A 64 31.68 1.16 -28.19
N THR A 65 31.88 -0.04 -27.64
CA THR A 65 30.80 -0.79 -26.96
C THR A 65 30.66 -0.31 -25.52
N VAL A 66 29.47 0.17 -25.17
CA VAL A 66 29.07 0.62 -23.83
C VAL A 66 28.01 -0.33 -23.28
N TRP A 67 28.27 -0.93 -22.12
CA TRP A 67 27.28 -1.78 -21.45
C TRP A 67 26.26 -0.91 -20.71
N ARG A 68 24.97 -1.08 -21.02
CA ARG A 68 23.88 -0.29 -20.43
C ARG A 68 22.86 -1.20 -19.76
N THR A 69 22.43 -0.78 -18.58
CA THR A 69 21.28 -1.39 -17.90
C THR A 69 19.99 -0.74 -18.37
N LEU A 70 19.05 -1.54 -18.85
CA LEU A 70 17.73 -1.15 -19.30
C LEU A 70 16.67 -1.78 -18.39
N LEU A 71 15.61 -1.04 -18.08
CA LEU A 71 14.45 -1.53 -17.35
C LEU A 71 13.34 -1.86 -18.35
N VAL A 72 12.78 -3.06 -18.24
CA VAL A 72 11.73 -3.56 -19.12
C VAL A 72 10.40 -3.55 -18.38
N PHE A 73 9.40 -2.95 -19.00
CA PHE A 73 8.04 -2.87 -18.51
C PHE A 73 7.06 -3.45 -19.53
N ARG A 74 5.90 -3.91 -19.06
CA ARG A 74 4.78 -4.32 -19.91
C ARG A 74 3.46 -3.72 -19.45
N ARG A 75 2.48 -3.64 -20.35
CA ARG A 75 1.10 -3.30 -20.02
C ARG A 75 0.14 -4.10 -20.91
N PRO A 76 -0.98 -4.63 -20.40
CA PRO A 76 -1.97 -5.29 -21.24
C PRO A 76 -2.59 -4.31 -22.24
N VAL A 77 -2.71 -4.71 -23.51
CA VAL A 77 -3.46 -3.95 -24.51
C VAL A 77 -4.94 -4.32 -24.35
N PRO A 78 -5.86 -3.34 -24.21
CA PRO A 78 -7.29 -3.61 -24.17
C PRO A 78 -7.69 -4.33 -25.46
N GLN A 79 -8.05 -5.60 -25.35
CA GLN A 79 -8.78 -6.27 -26.42
C GLN A 79 -10.19 -5.68 -26.40
N ALA A 80 -10.68 -5.15 -27.53
CA ALA A 80 -12.07 -4.73 -27.64
C ALA A 80 -12.95 -5.89 -27.13
N ALA A 81 -13.66 -5.64 -26.02
CA ALA A 81 -14.50 -6.66 -25.43
C ALA A 81 -15.54 -7.05 -26.47
N ALA A 82 -15.60 -8.34 -26.83
CA ALA A 82 -16.77 -8.88 -27.48
C ALA A 82 -17.95 -8.54 -26.55
N VAL A 83 -18.93 -7.79 -27.08
CA VAL A 83 -20.13 -7.41 -26.36
C VAL A 83 -20.77 -8.69 -25.81
N THR A 84 -20.65 -8.93 -24.51
CA THR A 84 -21.41 -9.99 -23.85
C THR A 84 -22.86 -9.54 -23.81
N PRO A 85 -23.81 -10.23 -24.45
CA PRO A 85 -25.20 -9.88 -24.34
C PRO A 85 -25.61 -9.95 -22.87
N PHE A 86 -26.31 -8.92 -22.41
CA PHE A 86 -26.84 -8.83 -21.05
C PHE A 86 -27.73 -10.06 -20.79
N ARG A 87 -27.30 -10.96 -19.92
CA ARG A 87 -28.13 -12.09 -19.50
C ARG A 87 -29.01 -11.61 -18.36
N HIS A 88 -30.32 -11.51 -18.60
CA HIS A 88 -31.29 -11.29 -17.54
C HIS A 88 -31.33 -12.54 -16.65
N GLU A 89 -30.84 -12.45 -15.42
CA GLU A 89 -31.18 -13.41 -14.38
C GLU A 89 -32.56 -13.04 -13.79
N PRO A 90 -33.47 -14.01 -13.63
CA PRO A 90 -34.75 -13.75 -13.00
C PRO A 90 -34.54 -13.42 -11.51
N VAL A 91 -34.94 -12.23 -11.10
CA VAL A 91 -35.00 -11.83 -9.69
C VAL A 91 -36.10 -12.64 -9.02
N VAL A 92 -35.74 -13.57 -8.15
CA VAL A 92 -36.69 -14.22 -7.23
C VAL A 92 -36.84 -13.33 -6.01
N ALA A 93 -38.01 -12.71 -5.84
CA ALA A 93 -38.31 -11.92 -4.66
C ALA A 93 -38.42 -12.82 -3.41
N PRO A 94 -37.81 -12.46 -2.27
CA PRO A 94 -37.99 -13.22 -1.03
C PRO A 94 -39.41 -13.05 -0.51
N VAL A 95 -40.09 -14.17 -0.24
CA VAL A 95 -41.40 -14.20 0.42
C VAL A 95 -41.20 -13.91 1.91
N ALA A 96 -41.90 -12.89 2.42
CA ALA A 96 -41.86 -12.52 3.84
C ALA A 96 -42.57 -13.58 4.72
N PRO A 97 -42.05 -13.90 5.91
CA PRO A 97 -42.73 -14.79 6.85
C PRO A 97 -43.97 -14.11 7.49
N PRO A 98 -44.98 -14.88 7.95
CA PRO A 98 -46.18 -14.33 8.54
C PRO A 98 -45.91 -13.72 9.93
N PRO A 99 -46.69 -12.72 10.37
CA PRO A 99 -46.51 -12.07 11.66
C PRO A 99 -47.01 -12.95 12.82
N VAL A 100 -46.21 -13.06 13.88
CA VAL A 100 -46.58 -13.65 15.17
C VAL A 100 -47.37 -12.65 16.03
N PRO A 101 -48.45 -13.06 16.72
CA PRO A 101 -49.24 -12.17 17.57
C PRO A 101 -48.53 -11.84 18.91
N PRO A 102 -48.79 -10.66 19.50
CA PRO A 102 -48.13 -10.24 20.74
C PRO A 102 -48.67 -10.98 21.98
N LEU A 103 -47.75 -11.45 22.84
CA LEU A 103 -48.05 -11.95 24.18
C LEU A 103 -48.55 -10.80 25.08
N ARG A 104 -49.61 -11.07 25.83
CA ARG A 104 -50.29 -10.17 26.78
C ARG A 104 -49.42 -9.90 28.02
N ALA A 105 -49.32 -8.64 28.42
CA ALA A 105 -48.64 -8.20 29.65
C ALA A 105 -49.47 -8.52 30.90
N GLU A 106 -48.83 -9.03 31.95
CA GLU A 106 -49.36 -9.12 33.32
C GLU A 106 -48.75 -8.02 34.19
N PRO A 107 -49.50 -7.43 35.14
CA PRO A 107 -49.09 -6.22 35.86
C PRO A 107 -48.24 -6.50 37.12
N GLU A 108 -47.44 -5.49 37.42
CA GLU A 108 -46.49 -5.32 38.52
C GLU A 108 -47.17 -5.18 39.89
N VAL A 109 -46.60 -5.78 40.94
CA VAL A 109 -46.92 -5.50 42.36
C VAL A 109 -45.64 -5.31 43.18
N THR A 110 -45.28 -4.03 43.32
CA THR A 110 -44.95 -3.28 44.56
C THR A 110 -43.72 -3.67 45.40
N ALA A 111 -42.71 -2.77 45.39
CA ALA A 111 -41.65 -2.57 46.40
C ALA A 111 -42.16 -1.70 47.58
N PRO A 112 -41.53 -1.67 48.78
CA PRO A 112 -40.29 -0.89 49.02
C PRO A 112 -39.34 -1.65 50.00
N GLU A 113 -38.14 -1.22 50.41
CA GLU A 113 -37.64 0.10 50.81
C GLU A 113 -36.11 0.12 50.88
N ARG A 114 -35.57 1.34 50.81
CA ARG A 114 -34.17 1.78 50.74
C ARG A 114 -33.32 1.46 51.99
N VAL A 115 -32.02 1.21 51.76
CA VAL A 115 -30.93 1.91 52.47
C VAL A 115 -29.79 2.20 51.46
N SER A 116 -29.36 3.45 51.40
CA SER A 116 -28.20 3.96 50.65
C SER A 116 -27.06 4.30 51.64
N PRO A 117 -25.96 4.94 51.20
CA PRO A 117 -24.76 4.37 50.61
C PRO A 117 -23.54 4.58 51.53
N ASP A 118 -22.41 3.93 51.26
CA ASP A 118 -21.12 4.43 51.74
C ASP A 118 -20.15 4.59 50.57
N SER A 119 -19.72 5.84 50.40
CA SER A 119 -18.54 6.31 49.66
C SER A 119 -17.28 5.86 50.43
N VAL A 120 -16.02 5.84 50.00
CA VAL A 120 -15.12 6.47 49.02
C VAL A 120 -13.82 5.58 49.10
N PRO A 121 -12.62 5.90 48.56
CA PRO A 121 -12.24 6.75 47.42
C PRO A 121 -11.19 6.11 46.47
N GLU A 122 -11.09 6.74 45.30
CA GLU A 122 -9.93 6.80 44.43
C GLU A 122 -8.71 7.40 45.17
N GLU A 123 -7.54 6.77 45.07
CA GLU A 123 -6.27 7.34 45.54
C GLU A 123 -5.24 7.30 44.40
N ALA A 124 -4.80 8.49 44.02
CA ALA A 124 -3.83 8.76 42.97
C ALA A 124 -2.42 8.95 43.56
N SER A 125 -1.43 8.22 43.02
CA SER A 125 0.01 8.56 42.80
C SER A 125 0.84 9.10 44.00
N PRO A 126 2.18 9.33 43.93
CA PRO A 126 3.21 9.17 42.87
C PRO A 126 4.39 8.28 43.36
N ASP A 127 5.48 7.99 42.66
CA ASP A 127 6.70 8.82 42.45
C ASP A 127 7.74 7.87 41.80
N GLY A 128 8.34 8.11 40.64
CA GLY A 128 9.53 8.96 40.46
C GLY A 128 10.68 8.13 39.80
N PRO A 129 11.47 8.67 38.86
CA PRO A 129 12.33 7.89 37.96
C PRO A 129 13.79 7.77 38.44
N ALA A 130 14.41 6.60 38.25
CA ALA A 130 15.85 6.43 38.46
C ALA A 130 16.63 6.61 37.13
N LYS A 131 17.34 7.74 37.03
CA LYS A 131 18.52 7.89 36.17
C LYS A 131 19.73 7.30 36.91
N SER A 132 20.63 6.63 36.19
CA SER A 132 22.04 6.53 36.60
C SER A 132 22.93 6.83 35.41
N ASP A 133 23.49 8.04 35.42
CA ASP A 133 24.78 8.32 34.81
C ASP A 133 25.87 7.54 35.57
N ALA A 134 26.77 6.89 34.84
CA ALA A 134 28.03 6.42 35.36
C ALA A 134 29.14 7.11 34.58
N ASP A 135 29.81 8.01 35.30
CA ASP A 135 30.94 8.82 34.87
C ASP A 135 32.26 8.02 34.87
N LYS A 136 33.22 8.59 34.15
CA LYS A 136 34.54 8.13 33.72
C LYS A 136 35.61 8.27 34.81
N VAL A 137 36.48 7.26 35.00
CA VAL A 137 37.94 7.33 35.36
C VAL A 137 38.51 5.95 34.96
N ILE A 138 39.58 5.76 34.18
CA ILE A 138 41.02 6.10 34.36
C ILE A 138 41.65 6.28 32.96
#